data_AF-A0A024TLJ0-F1
#
_entry.id   AF-A0A024TLJ0-F1
#
_cell.length_a   1.000
_cell.length_b   1.000
_cell.length_c   1.000
_cell.angle_alpha   90.00
_cell.angle_beta   90.00
_cell.angle_gamma   90.00
#
_symmetry.space_group_name_H-M   'P 1'
#
loop_
_entity.id
_entity.type
_entity.pdbx_description
1 polymer ?
#
loop_
_entity_poly.entity_id
_entity_poly.type
_entity_poly.pdbx_seq_one_letter_code
_entity_poly.pdbx_strand_id
1 'polypeptide(L)'
;MTMLDLRRCGAVVLALCAVADAALTPPKHDPISAVQGLISRRLGEMYLNQFELRVLPASNAGLDVAHVSTNGGKVLLEGSSATAMAYGLKSYLRQVVHTSTDWEDHALHLPTTLPLPSSPIRLQRQAPYTYYQNVCTVSYSQWAWSWSKWERHLDWMALQGINMPLAFTGQEKVWQATFAQFNVTDLTDFFAGAAFLAWGRMGNIQGSWVKGPLPQSFIDDQFALQQKILARMEAFGMMPALPAFAGHIPTKLVELYPQAKVVRSDAWAGFRAPYTQVYLLDPTDALFVQLGAAFLKTYQAMYKFTAHVYQTDTYNEMDPRLDTATYLAASSSAVLRSMQTVDKDAVWLMQGWLFSFSRFWTLPRMEHYLAPLPYESLIVLDLYAEVSPMWEKSREFFHHQWIYCVLHNFGGSLGMRGDLETVAAAPVRANSIARAMVGVGLTMEGIFQNYVVYDLALHMPWAPAAVNVTQYVHEFALARYNVVGDRTFVERAWNVLRTSVYDVRNAYGGVTKDIVCLRPRWHLVHSSFMPTELRHDPRHIQSAWELFLGAVEASPSLERDDAFTHDLIDITRQAMSDGILKAYESLQTLVGRGGATLAEVSAIESST
;
A
#
# COMPACT_ATOMS: atom_id res chain seq x y z
N MET A 1 65.69 27.39 -10.41
CA MET A 1 66.70 26.87 -9.44
C MET A 1 66.22 27.28 -8.07
N THR A 2 65.88 26.45 -7.08
CA THR A 2 66.02 25.02 -6.77
C THR A 2 65.01 24.77 -5.64
N MET A 3 64.07 23.82 -5.77
CA MET A 3 64.02 22.55 -5.03
C MET A 3 64.27 22.59 -3.51
N LEU A 4 63.25 22.10 -2.79
CA LEU A 4 63.13 21.55 -1.43
C LEU A 4 62.51 22.41 -0.30
N ASP A 5 61.50 21.77 0.30
CA ASP A 5 60.87 21.90 1.63
C ASP A 5 59.91 23.05 1.98
N LEU A 6 58.61 22.78 1.77
CA LEU A 6 57.65 22.65 2.89
C LEU A 6 56.32 22.05 2.39
N ARG A 7 56.17 20.74 2.57
CA ARG A 7 54.90 20.00 2.53
C ARG A 7 54.26 20.06 3.93
N ARG A 8 53.03 20.59 4.02
CA ARG A 8 51.99 20.50 5.11
C ARG A 8 51.11 21.77 4.95
N CYS A 9 49.78 21.80 4.90
CA CYS A 9 48.68 20.91 5.27
C CYS A 9 47.46 21.33 4.43
N GLY A 10 46.52 20.40 4.17
CA GLY A 10 45.19 20.75 3.68
C GLY A 10 44.51 19.68 2.82
N ALA A 11 44.73 18.39 3.10
CA ALA A 11 43.86 17.36 2.55
C ALA A 11 42.59 17.31 3.41
N VAL A 12 41.51 17.93 2.92
CA VAL A 12 40.16 17.69 3.42
C VAL A 12 39.84 16.24 3.05
N VAL A 13 40.01 15.34 4.01
CA VAL A 13 39.48 13.98 3.91
C VAL A 13 37.97 14.11 4.08
N LEU A 14 37.26 14.12 2.94
CA LEU A 14 35.85 13.73 2.89
C LEU A 14 35.80 12.28 3.38
N ALA A 15 35.50 12.09 4.67
CA ALA A 15 35.10 10.81 5.18
C ALA A 15 33.80 10.43 4.48
N LEU A 16 33.92 9.63 3.42
CA LEU A 16 32.85 8.75 2.96
C LEU A 16 32.57 7.80 4.13
N CYS A 17 31.72 8.23 5.05
CA CYS A 17 31.00 7.29 5.89
C CYS A 17 30.15 6.48 4.93
N ALA A 18 30.64 5.30 4.55
CA ALA A 18 29.77 4.22 4.13
C ALA A 18 28.83 4.01 5.32
N VAL A 19 27.62 4.58 5.23
CA VAL A 19 26.53 4.19 6.12
C VAL A 19 26.38 2.71 5.83
N ALA A 20 26.86 1.87 6.76
CA ALA A 20 26.54 0.47 6.73
C ALA A 20 25.03 0.42 6.91
N ASP A 21 24.29 0.26 5.82
CA ASP A 21 22.85 0.10 5.83
C ASP A 21 22.52 -1.02 6.80
N ALA A 22 21.97 -0.66 7.97
CA ALA A 22 21.39 -1.63 8.89
C ALA A 22 20.09 -2.14 8.25
N ALA A 23 20.22 -2.98 7.22
CA ALA A 23 19.09 -3.69 6.66
C ALA A 23 18.48 -4.55 7.77
N LEU A 24 17.16 -4.48 7.90
CA LEU A 24 16.41 -5.30 8.84
C LEU A 24 16.67 -6.76 8.52
N THR A 25 16.93 -7.55 9.56
CA THR A 25 17.12 -8.99 9.39
C THR A 25 15.75 -9.67 9.28
N PRO A 26 15.44 -10.34 8.17
CA PRO A 26 14.19 -11.09 8.04
C PRO A 26 14.13 -12.21 9.09
N PRO A 27 12.93 -12.62 9.53
CA PRO A 27 12.80 -13.74 10.45
C PRO A 27 13.35 -15.02 9.80
N LYS A 28 13.96 -15.88 10.62
CA LYS A 28 14.41 -17.19 10.18
C LYS A 28 13.20 -18.02 9.76
N HIS A 29 13.22 -18.53 8.54
CA HIS A 29 12.14 -19.32 7.95
C HIS A 29 12.71 -20.44 7.07
N ASP A 30 11.85 -21.37 6.65
CA ASP A 30 12.17 -22.39 5.65
C ASP A 30 11.53 -22.00 4.31
N PRO A 31 12.29 -21.45 3.35
CA PRO A 31 11.77 -21.05 2.04
C PRO A 31 11.13 -22.21 1.27
N ILE A 32 11.68 -23.43 1.40
CA ILE A 32 11.24 -24.58 0.63
C ILE A 32 9.85 -25.01 1.11
N SER A 33 9.68 -25.24 2.42
CA SER A 33 8.38 -25.65 2.97
C SER A 33 7.30 -24.59 2.73
N ALA A 34 7.64 -23.30 2.89
CA ALA A 34 6.69 -22.21 2.68
C ALA A 34 6.18 -22.16 1.23
N VAL A 35 7.08 -22.32 0.25
CA VAL A 35 6.73 -22.30 -1.18
C VAL A 35 6.06 -23.60 -1.62
N GLN A 36 6.38 -24.76 -1.04
CA GLN A 36 5.60 -25.98 -1.25
C GLN A 36 4.15 -25.78 -0.82
N GLY A 37 3.93 -25.20 0.36
CA GLY A 37 2.58 -24.87 0.83
C GLY A 37 1.87 -23.89 -0.11
N LEU A 38 2.57 -22.87 -0.60
CA LEU A 38 2.04 -21.93 -1.58
C LEU A 38 1.63 -22.63 -2.90
N ILE A 39 2.50 -23.46 -3.47
CA ILE A 39 2.22 -24.24 -4.68
C ILE A 39 1.00 -25.14 -4.47
N SER A 40 0.94 -25.84 -3.34
CA SER A 40 -0.18 -26.71 -3.01
C SER A 40 -1.50 -25.96 -2.94
N ARG A 41 -1.54 -24.76 -2.33
CA ARG A 41 -2.76 -23.96 -2.18
C ARG A 41 -3.17 -23.25 -3.47
N ARG A 42 -2.20 -22.79 -4.28
CA ARG A 42 -2.46 -21.94 -5.46
C ARG A 42 -2.52 -22.71 -6.78
N LEU A 43 -1.68 -23.71 -6.95
CA LEU A 43 -1.61 -24.51 -8.18
C LEU A 43 -2.27 -25.88 -7.96
N GLY A 44 -2.12 -26.47 -6.77
CA GLY A 44 -2.62 -27.80 -6.41
C GLY A 44 -1.48 -28.79 -6.11
N GLU A 45 -1.73 -29.78 -5.25
CA GLU A 45 -0.72 -30.75 -4.79
C GLU A 45 -0.02 -31.50 -5.94
N MET A 46 -0.73 -31.80 -7.03
CA MET A 46 -0.18 -32.52 -8.18
C MET A 46 1.00 -31.79 -8.84
N TYR A 47 1.09 -30.47 -8.70
CA TYR A 47 2.16 -29.67 -9.29
C TYR A 47 3.47 -29.74 -8.50
N LEU A 48 3.44 -30.13 -7.22
CA LEU A 48 4.65 -30.21 -6.38
C LEU A 48 5.73 -31.09 -7.01
N ASN A 49 5.34 -32.20 -7.63
CA ASN A 49 6.28 -33.14 -8.25
C ASN A 49 6.93 -32.61 -9.54
N GLN A 50 6.41 -31.52 -10.11
CA GLN A 50 6.93 -30.87 -11.32
C GLN A 50 7.93 -29.75 -11.02
N PHE A 51 8.08 -29.39 -9.73
CA PHE A 51 9.08 -28.43 -9.26
C PHE A 51 10.24 -29.13 -8.56
N GLU A 52 11.41 -28.52 -8.67
CA GLU A 52 12.53 -28.71 -7.75
C GLU A 52 12.82 -27.36 -7.10
N LEU A 53 12.85 -27.31 -5.77
CA LEU A 53 13.06 -26.07 -5.01
C LEU A 53 14.44 -26.06 -4.35
N ARG A 54 15.18 -24.96 -4.46
CA ARG A 54 16.48 -24.79 -3.79
C ARG A 54 16.66 -23.40 -3.20
N VAL A 55 17.37 -23.32 -2.07
CA VAL A 55 17.74 -22.04 -1.47
C VAL A 55 19.03 -21.53 -2.11
N LEU A 56 19.08 -20.24 -2.41
CA LEU A 56 20.28 -19.52 -2.84
C LEU A 56 20.75 -18.55 -1.74
N PRO A 57 22.04 -18.18 -1.71
CA PRO A 57 22.43 -16.99 -0.97
C PRO A 57 21.78 -15.74 -1.57
N ALA A 58 21.54 -14.72 -0.75
CA ALA A 58 21.23 -13.38 -1.23
C ALA A 58 22.38 -12.81 -2.09
N SER A 59 22.14 -11.72 -2.81
CA SER A 59 23.19 -11.04 -3.57
C SER A 59 24.31 -10.55 -2.65
N ASN A 60 25.46 -10.14 -3.22
CA ASN A 60 26.56 -9.56 -2.45
C ASN A 60 26.16 -8.29 -1.67
N ALA A 61 25.08 -7.63 -2.08
CA ALA A 61 24.50 -6.46 -1.39
C ALA A 61 23.42 -6.86 -0.37
N GLY A 62 23.23 -8.15 -0.09
CA GLY A 62 22.19 -8.65 0.82
C GLY A 62 20.76 -8.60 0.25
N LEU A 63 20.60 -8.37 -1.07
CA LEU A 63 19.30 -8.25 -1.71
C LEU A 63 18.77 -9.61 -2.16
N ASP A 64 17.44 -9.77 -2.13
CA ASP A 64 16.81 -11.00 -2.59
C ASP A 64 17.10 -11.29 -4.06
N VAL A 65 17.30 -12.58 -4.35
CA VAL A 65 17.49 -13.13 -5.70
C VAL A 65 16.58 -14.33 -5.90
N ALA A 66 16.14 -14.53 -7.14
CA ALA A 66 15.43 -15.72 -7.56
C ALA A 66 15.84 -16.15 -8.97
N HIS A 67 15.97 -17.45 -9.19
CA HIS A 67 16.27 -18.04 -10.49
C HIS A 67 15.23 -19.09 -10.84
N VAL A 68 14.76 -19.06 -12.09
CA VAL A 68 13.91 -20.12 -12.65
C VAL A 68 14.63 -20.72 -13.84
N SER A 69 14.79 -22.04 -13.84
CA SER A 69 15.42 -22.78 -14.93
C SER A 69 14.84 -24.19 -15.01
N THR A 70 15.54 -25.11 -15.67
CA THR A 70 15.14 -26.52 -15.74
C THR A 70 16.22 -27.42 -15.19
N ASN A 71 15.81 -28.46 -14.46
CA ASN A 71 16.69 -29.55 -14.05
C ASN A 71 15.92 -30.87 -14.09
N GLY A 72 16.48 -31.90 -14.72
CA GLY A 72 15.89 -33.25 -14.73
C GLY A 72 14.43 -33.33 -15.21
N GLY A 73 14.05 -32.49 -16.18
CA GLY A 73 12.67 -32.44 -16.70
C GLY A 73 11.65 -31.74 -15.79
N LYS A 74 12.12 -31.05 -14.74
CA LYS A 74 11.30 -30.24 -13.82
C LYS A 74 11.64 -28.76 -13.95
N VAL A 75 10.72 -27.92 -13.45
CA VAL A 75 10.99 -26.50 -13.23
C VAL A 75 11.87 -26.38 -11.98
N LEU A 76 13.11 -25.93 -12.14
CA LEU A 76 13.99 -25.62 -11.03
C LEU A 76 13.72 -24.18 -10.60
N LEU A 77 13.20 -24.01 -9.39
CA LEU A 77 12.88 -22.73 -8.79
C LEU A 77 13.77 -22.50 -7.57
N GLU A 78 14.61 -21.48 -7.65
CA GLU A 78 15.61 -21.17 -6.63
C GLU A 78 15.40 -19.75 -6.10
N GLY A 79 15.62 -19.52 -4.80
CA GLY A 79 15.50 -18.17 -4.23
C GLY A 79 16.17 -18.01 -2.87
N SER A 80 16.50 -16.76 -2.51
CA SER A 80 17.15 -16.41 -1.24
C SER A 80 16.22 -16.41 -0.03
N SER A 81 14.92 -16.24 -0.26
CA SER A 81 13.86 -16.23 0.74
C SER A 81 12.59 -16.82 0.14
N ALA A 82 11.58 -17.11 0.97
CA ALA A 82 10.31 -17.62 0.45
C ALA A 82 9.61 -16.61 -0.46
N THR A 83 9.64 -15.31 -0.14
CA THR A 83 9.07 -14.26 -0.99
C THR A 83 9.83 -14.08 -2.29
N ALA A 84 11.17 -14.21 -2.29
CA ALA A 84 11.95 -14.21 -3.52
C ALA A 84 11.60 -15.40 -4.42
N MET A 85 11.55 -16.60 -3.84
CA MET A 85 11.19 -17.82 -4.56
C MET A 85 9.74 -17.77 -5.07
N ALA A 86 8.80 -17.23 -4.29
CA ALA A 86 7.42 -17.01 -4.73
C ALA A 86 7.32 -15.96 -5.85
N TYR A 87 8.13 -14.90 -5.83
CA TYR A 87 8.22 -13.96 -6.94
C TYR A 87 8.79 -14.63 -8.20
N GLY A 88 9.78 -15.50 -8.06
CA GLY A 88 10.27 -16.37 -9.14
C GLY A 88 9.16 -17.25 -9.73
N LEU A 89 8.32 -17.84 -8.87
CA LEU A 89 7.13 -18.59 -9.30
C LEU A 89 6.15 -17.69 -10.08
N LYS A 90 5.85 -16.47 -9.61
CA LYS A 90 5.03 -15.49 -10.36
C LYS A 90 5.63 -15.20 -11.73
N SER A 91 6.94 -14.92 -11.81
CA SER A 91 7.60 -14.64 -13.08
C SER A 91 7.54 -15.82 -14.04
N TYR A 92 7.72 -17.05 -13.55
CA TYR A 92 7.54 -18.26 -14.34
C TYR A 92 6.10 -18.41 -14.87
N LEU A 93 5.10 -18.25 -14.00
CA LEU A 93 3.69 -18.33 -14.39
C LEU A 93 3.35 -17.30 -15.48
N ARG A 94 3.86 -16.07 -15.36
CA ARG A 94 3.61 -15.01 -16.35
C ARG A 94 4.34 -15.25 -17.67
N GLN A 95 5.64 -15.53 -17.62
CA GLN A 95 6.50 -15.55 -18.82
C GLN A 95 6.45 -16.86 -19.59
N VAL A 96 6.19 -17.99 -18.92
CA VAL A 96 6.25 -19.32 -19.53
C VAL A 96 4.87 -19.97 -19.62
N VAL A 97 4.05 -19.84 -18.57
CA VAL A 97 2.71 -20.44 -18.54
C VAL A 97 1.64 -19.52 -19.11
N HIS A 98 1.91 -18.20 -19.13
CA HIS A 98 0.95 -17.15 -19.51
C HIS A 98 -0.30 -17.13 -18.62
N THR A 99 -0.10 -17.23 -17.30
CA THR A 99 -1.15 -17.04 -16.30
C THR A 99 -0.69 -16.12 -15.17
N SER A 100 -1.62 -15.43 -14.52
CA SER A 100 -1.34 -14.51 -13.42
C SER A 100 -2.37 -14.61 -12.29
N THR A 101 -2.00 -14.13 -11.11
CA THR A 101 -2.88 -14.04 -9.94
C THR A 101 -3.18 -12.59 -9.63
N ASP A 102 -4.31 -12.33 -8.99
CA ASP A 102 -4.72 -10.99 -8.54
C ASP A 102 -5.38 -11.06 -7.14
N TRP A 103 -5.99 -9.96 -6.70
CA TRP A 103 -6.64 -9.89 -5.40
C TRP A 103 -7.91 -10.74 -5.28
N GLU A 104 -8.60 -11.01 -6.39
CA GLU A 104 -9.82 -11.82 -6.40
C GLU A 104 -9.54 -13.30 -6.29
N ASP A 105 -8.28 -13.69 -6.48
CA ASP A 105 -7.85 -15.07 -6.47
C ASP A 105 -8.44 -15.86 -7.65
N HIS A 106 -8.62 -15.20 -8.80
CA HIS A 106 -9.07 -15.87 -10.03
C HIS A 106 -8.22 -17.11 -10.31
N ALA A 107 -8.86 -18.15 -10.85
CA ALA A 107 -8.22 -19.43 -11.08
C ALA A 107 -7.07 -19.32 -12.09
N LEU A 108 -5.94 -19.98 -11.80
CA LEU A 108 -4.82 -20.04 -12.72
C LEU A 108 -5.12 -21.00 -13.88
N HIS A 109 -4.81 -20.59 -15.11
CA HIS A 109 -4.91 -21.46 -16.28
C HIS A 109 -3.65 -22.32 -16.40
N LEU A 110 -3.67 -23.50 -15.80
CA LEU A 110 -2.50 -24.38 -15.71
C LEU A 110 -2.68 -25.62 -16.60
N PRO A 111 -1.70 -25.95 -17.47
CA PRO A 111 -1.69 -27.25 -18.14
C PRO A 111 -1.31 -28.36 -17.15
N THR A 112 -1.81 -29.58 -17.38
CA THR A 112 -1.51 -30.74 -16.53
C THR A 112 0.00 -30.98 -16.35
N THR A 113 0.77 -30.75 -17.42
CA THR A 113 2.24 -30.74 -17.38
C THR A 113 2.73 -29.32 -17.65
N LEU A 114 3.47 -28.79 -16.70
CA LEU A 114 4.03 -27.45 -16.74
C LEU A 114 5.12 -27.33 -17.82
N PRO A 115 5.06 -26.31 -18.68
CA PRO A 115 6.09 -26.07 -19.69
C PRO A 115 7.43 -25.71 -19.04
N LEU A 116 8.53 -26.29 -19.53
CA LEU A 116 9.85 -25.93 -19.03
C LEU A 116 10.31 -24.60 -19.63
N PRO A 117 10.97 -23.72 -18.85
CA PRO A 117 11.51 -22.47 -19.39
C PRO A 117 12.58 -22.78 -20.45
N SER A 118 12.47 -22.15 -21.63
CA SER A 118 13.43 -22.30 -22.73
C SER A 118 14.77 -21.61 -22.45
N SER A 119 14.77 -20.63 -21.54
CA SER A 119 15.97 -19.94 -21.04
C SER A 119 15.81 -19.60 -19.56
N PRO A 120 16.90 -19.50 -18.78
CA PRO A 120 16.81 -19.17 -17.37
C PRO A 120 16.28 -17.75 -17.13
N ILE A 121 15.31 -17.60 -16.22
CA ILE A 121 14.84 -16.31 -15.69
C ILE A 121 15.70 -15.98 -14.47
N ARG A 122 16.31 -14.79 -14.45
CA ARG A 122 17.11 -14.30 -13.32
C ARG A 122 16.56 -13.00 -12.77
N LEU A 123 16.28 -12.98 -11.48
CA LEU A 123 15.62 -11.88 -10.80
C LEU A 123 16.48 -11.46 -9.61
N GLN A 124 16.67 -10.15 -9.46
CA GLN A 124 17.32 -9.56 -8.30
C GLN A 124 16.60 -8.26 -7.94
N ARG A 125 16.29 -8.07 -6.66
CA ARG A 125 15.76 -6.81 -6.16
C ARG A 125 16.73 -5.66 -6.38
N GLN A 126 16.18 -4.46 -6.56
CA GLN A 126 16.93 -3.20 -6.65
C GLN A 126 16.93 -2.41 -5.32
N ALA A 127 16.08 -2.82 -4.38
CA ALA A 127 15.97 -2.26 -3.03
C ALA A 127 15.48 -3.35 -2.05
N PRO A 128 15.82 -3.27 -0.74
CA PRO A 128 15.55 -4.36 0.19
C PRO A 128 14.06 -4.58 0.47
N TYR A 129 13.21 -3.55 0.39
CA TYR A 129 11.82 -3.66 0.83
C TYR A 129 10.79 -3.48 -0.30
N THR A 130 9.80 -4.37 -0.32
CA THR A 130 8.51 -4.12 -0.96
C THR A 130 7.45 -3.95 0.13
N TYR A 131 7.02 -2.72 0.34
CA TYR A 131 6.03 -2.38 1.34
C TYR A 131 4.60 -2.55 0.83
N TYR A 132 3.67 -2.96 1.71
CA TYR A 132 2.26 -3.09 1.34
C TYR A 132 1.29 -2.70 2.45
N GLN A 133 0.29 -1.89 2.03
CA GLN A 133 -0.95 -1.44 2.67
C GLN A 133 -0.90 -0.04 3.28
N ASN A 134 -2.00 0.68 3.15
CA ASN A 134 -2.28 1.86 3.95
C ASN A 134 -2.93 1.43 5.28
N VAL A 135 -2.78 2.23 6.32
CA VAL A 135 -3.60 2.08 7.53
C VAL A 135 -5.10 2.17 7.22
N CYS A 136 -5.51 2.91 6.18
CA CYS A 136 -6.88 2.99 5.68
C CYS A 136 -7.40 1.69 5.05
N THR A 137 -6.52 0.85 4.46
CA THR A 137 -6.92 -0.38 3.75
C THR A 137 -7.67 -1.35 4.66
N VAL A 138 -7.32 -1.35 5.96
CA VAL A 138 -7.98 -2.19 6.95
C VAL A 138 -9.47 -1.86 7.10
N SER A 139 -9.83 -0.59 6.93
CA SER A 139 -11.19 -0.07 7.09
C SER A 139 -11.98 -0.14 5.79
N TYR A 140 -11.36 0.25 4.66
CA TYR A 140 -12.06 0.28 3.39
C TYR A 140 -12.18 -1.07 2.70
N SER A 141 -11.33 -2.04 3.03
CA SER A 141 -11.29 -3.31 2.30
C SER A 141 -11.32 -4.54 3.19
N GLN A 142 -10.73 -4.51 4.39
CA GLN A 142 -10.40 -5.75 5.12
C GLN A 142 -11.17 -5.98 6.44
N TRP A 143 -11.94 -4.99 6.92
CA TRP A 143 -12.52 -5.00 8.28
C TRP A 143 -13.43 -6.22 8.56
N ALA A 144 -14.03 -6.80 7.53
CA ALA A 144 -14.93 -7.95 7.61
C ALA A 144 -14.29 -9.27 7.14
N TRP A 145 -12.97 -9.28 6.87
CA TRP A 145 -12.32 -10.48 6.36
C TRP A 145 -12.18 -11.57 7.42
N SER A 146 -12.44 -12.81 6.98
CA SER A 146 -12.10 -14.01 7.73
C SER A 146 -10.70 -14.51 7.37
N TRP A 147 -10.26 -15.57 8.06
CA TRP A 147 -8.98 -16.22 7.75
C TRP A 147 -8.88 -16.68 6.29
N SER A 148 -9.96 -17.19 5.68
CA SER A 148 -9.87 -17.76 4.33
C SER A 148 -9.54 -16.69 3.27
N LYS A 149 -10.06 -15.46 3.41
CA LYS A 149 -9.68 -14.35 2.52
C LYS A 149 -8.26 -13.87 2.81
N TRP A 150 -7.87 -13.78 4.09
CA TRP A 150 -6.49 -13.44 4.48
C TRP A 150 -5.46 -14.45 3.99
N GLU A 151 -5.76 -15.74 4.05
CA GLU A 151 -4.86 -16.80 3.60
C GLU A 151 -4.51 -16.66 2.12
N ARG A 152 -5.54 -16.49 1.27
CA ARG A 152 -5.36 -16.22 -0.17
C ARG A 152 -4.62 -14.91 -0.42
N HIS A 153 -4.93 -13.88 0.36
CA HIS A 153 -4.27 -12.59 0.22
C HIS A 153 -2.78 -12.64 0.58
N LEU A 154 -2.39 -13.41 1.61
CA LEU A 154 -0.99 -13.61 1.99
C LEU A 154 -0.23 -14.44 0.93
N ASP A 155 -0.89 -15.40 0.30
CA ASP A 155 -0.32 -16.14 -0.83
C ASP A 155 -0.12 -15.21 -2.04
N TRP A 156 -1.09 -14.33 -2.35
CA TRP A 156 -0.92 -13.27 -3.34
C TRP A 156 0.25 -12.35 -2.97
N MET A 157 0.36 -11.90 -1.71
CA MET A 157 1.45 -11.04 -1.26
C MET A 157 2.82 -11.69 -1.49
N ALA A 158 2.97 -12.98 -1.17
CA ALA A 158 4.20 -13.73 -1.42
C ALA A 158 4.53 -13.79 -2.91
N LEU A 159 3.55 -14.10 -3.77
CA LEU A 159 3.72 -14.13 -5.23
C LEU A 159 4.11 -12.75 -5.80
N GLN A 160 3.66 -11.66 -5.18
CA GLN A 160 4.05 -10.30 -5.54
C GLN A 160 5.42 -9.88 -4.99
N GLY A 161 6.10 -10.74 -4.24
CA GLY A 161 7.37 -10.40 -3.60
C GLY A 161 7.21 -9.30 -2.56
N ILE A 162 6.08 -9.25 -1.85
CA ILE A 162 5.91 -8.34 -0.71
C ILE A 162 6.65 -8.94 0.49
N ASN A 163 7.55 -8.17 1.10
CA ASN A 163 8.31 -8.61 2.28
C ASN A 163 8.17 -7.69 3.50
N MET A 164 7.51 -6.53 3.38
CA MET A 164 7.22 -5.63 4.51
C MET A 164 5.73 -5.22 4.53
N PRO A 165 4.82 -6.10 4.94
CA PRO A 165 3.39 -5.78 5.01
C PRO A 165 2.98 -5.13 6.33
N LEU A 166 1.94 -4.31 6.33
CA LEU A 166 1.30 -3.82 7.55
C LEU A 166 0.55 -4.96 8.28
N ALA A 167 0.57 -4.98 9.62
CA ALA A 167 -0.04 -6.05 10.41
C ALA A 167 -0.82 -5.52 11.63
N PHE A 168 -1.95 -4.85 11.36
CA PHE A 168 -2.72 -4.08 12.37
C PHE A 168 -3.94 -4.80 12.96
N THR A 169 -4.29 -5.98 12.45
CA THR A 169 -5.47 -6.74 12.87
C THR A 169 -5.41 -7.07 14.37
N GLY A 170 -6.54 -6.96 15.07
CA GLY A 170 -6.67 -7.37 16.47
C GLY A 170 -5.95 -6.53 17.53
N GLN A 171 -5.40 -5.36 17.16
CA GLN A 171 -4.67 -4.52 18.13
C GLN A 171 -5.55 -3.95 19.27
N GLU A 172 -6.87 -3.87 19.07
CA GLU A 172 -7.81 -3.43 20.11
C GLU A 172 -7.75 -4.33 21.36
N LYS A 173 -7.52 -5.64 21.19
CA LYS A 173 -7.37 -6.58 22.31
C LYS A 173 -6.11 -6.30 23.14
N VAL A 174 -5.02 -5.93 22.46
CA VAL A 174 -3.77 -5.53 23.10
C VAL A 174 -3.96 -4.21 23.84
N TRP A 175 -4.71 -3.26 23.25
CA TRP A 175 -5.07 -2.01 23.93
C TRP A 175 -5.90 -2.25 25.19
N GLN A 176 -6.91 -3.15 25.16
CA GLN A 176 -7.65 -3.54 26.37
C GLN A 176 -6.72 -4.03 27.48
N ALA A 177 -5.80 -4.95 27.17
CA ALA A 177 -4.85 -5.49 28.14
C ALA A 177 -3.82 -4.46 28.63
N THR A 178 -3.42 -3.53 27.75
CA THR A 178 -2.48 -2.45 28.09
C THR A 178 -3.13 -1.45 29.03
N PHE A 179 -4.29 -0.90 28.66
CA PHE A 179 -5.01 0.09 29.48
C PHE A 179 -5.46 -0.46 30.83
N ALA A 180 -5.76 -1.76 30.93
CA ALA A 180 -6.05 -2.41 32.21
C ALA A 180 -4.89 -2.31 33.21
N GLN A 181 -3.62 -2.31 32.76
CA GLN A 181 -2.45 -2.09 33.63
C GLN A 181 -2.40 -0.67 34.21
N PHE A 182 -3.10 0.29 33.59
CA PHE A 182 -3.25 1.66 34.03
C PHE A 182 -4.62 1.93 34.69
N ASN A 183 -5.32 0.87 35.11
CA ASN A 183 -6.65 0.91 35.75
C ASN A 183 -7.78 1.45 34.84
N VAL A 184 -7.60 1.42 33.52
CA VAL A 184 -8.65 1.76 32.55
C VAL A 184 -9.25 0.47 31.96
N THR A 185 -10.45 0.12 32.41
CA THR A 185 -11.18 -1.08 31.94
C THR A 185 -12.38 -0.75 31.06
N ASP A 186 -12.94 0.46 31.17
CA ASP A 186 -14.01 0.94 30.29
C ASP A 186 -13.40 1.71 29.12
N LEU A 187 -13.59 1.17 27.91
CA LEU A 187 -13.11 1.73 26.63
C LEU A 187 -14.26 1.95 25.64
N THR A 188 -15.50 1.97 26.15
CA THR A 188 -16.74 2.07 25.35
C THR A 188 -16.77 3.34 24.49
N ASP A 189 -16.20 4.45 24.98
CA ASP A 189 -16.12 5.74 24.29
C ASP A 189 -14.87 5.91 23.41
N PHE A 190 -13.93 4.97 23.48
CA PHE A 190 -12.62 5.08 22.85
C PHE A 190 -12.58 4.37 21.48
N PHE A 191 -12.90 3.08 21.43
CA PHE A 191 -12.77 2.34 20.17
C PHE A 191 -13.81 2.78 19.13
N ALA A 192 -13.30 3.11 17.94
CA ALA A 192 -14.13 3.34 16.77
C ALA A 192 -14.88 2.05 16.35
N GLY A 193 -15.95 2.22 15.57
CA GLY A 193 -16.66 1.06 14.99
C GLY A 193 -15.77 0.28 14.01
N ALA A 194 -16.08 -1.00 13.78
CA ALA A 194 -15.23 -1.93 13.01
C ALA A 194 -14.75 -1.39 11.65
N ALA A 195 -15.64 -0.82 10.85
CA ALA A 195 -15.31 -0.23 9.54
C ALA A 195 -14.55 1.10 9.63
N PHE A 196 -14.40 1.68 10.81
CA PHE A 196 -13.77 2.99 11.06
C PHE A 196 -12.49 2.90 11.90
N LEU A 197 -11.98 1.69 12.15
CA LEU A 197 -10.82 1.47 13.01
C LEU A 197 -9.55 2.16 12.50
N ALA A 198 -9.36 2.36 11.19
CA ALA A 198 -8.23 3.12 10.67
C ALA A 198 -8.13 4.52 11.31
N TRP A 199 -9.21 5.31 11.23
CA TRP A 199 -9.26 6.66 11.81
C TRP A 199 -9.32 6.66 13.33
N GLY A 200 -9.82 5.59 13.95
CA GLY A 200 -9.73 5.40 15.40
C GLY A 200 -8.28 5.23 15.88
N ARG A 201 -7.52 4.38 15.19
CA ARG A 201 -6.10 4.09 15.51
C ARG A 201 -5.19 5.31 15.25
N MET A 202 -5.50 6.10 14.23
CA MET A 202 -4.84 7.38 13.94
C MET A 202 -5.32 8.55 14.83
N GLY A 203 -6.24 8.31 15.77
CA GLY A 203 -6.72 9.32 16.72
C GLY A 203 -7.57 10.45 16.12
N ASN A 204 -8.05 10.29 14.89
CA ASN A 204 -8.91 11.29 14.24
C ASN A 204 -10.35 11.25 14.80
N ILE A 205 -10.82 10.04 15.10
CA ILE A 205 -12.14 9.78 15.67
C ILE A 205 -12.04 8.86 16.89
N GLN A 206 -13.09 8.82 17.68
CA GLN A 206 -13.23 7.89 18.81
C GLN A 206 -14.68 7.44 18.93
N GLY A 207 -14.90 6.33 19.62
CA GLY A 207 -16.23 5.79 19.85
C GLY A 207 -16.95 5.35 18.57
N SER A 208 -18.01 4.57 18.74
CA SER A 208 -18.71 3.96 17.61
C SER A 208 -19.79 4.88 17.02
N TRP A 209 -19.40 5.72 16.04
CA TRP A 209 -20.27 6.74 15.43
C TRP A 209 -21.62 6.24 14.89
N VAL A 210 -21.65 5.08 14.23
CA VAL A 210 -22.87 4.53 13.59
C VAL A 210 -23.60 3.59 14.54
N LYS A 211 -22.90 2.57 15.06
CA LYS A 211 -23.44 1.55 15.96
C LYS A 211 -22.29 0.98 16.79
N GLY A 212 -22.50 0.87 18.09
CA GLY A 212 -21.56 0.19 18.98
C GLY A 212 -22.09 0.05 20.40
N PRO A 213 -21.20 -0.23 21.38
CA PRO A 213 -19.74 -0.33 21.24
C PRO A 213 -19.28 -1.48 20.35
N LEU A 214 -17.99 -1.48 20.00
CA LEU A 214 -17.35 -2.60 19.29
C LEU A 214 -17.55 -3.89 20.09
N PRO A 215 -18.21 -4.94 19.55
CA PRO A 215 -18.50 -6.14 20.34
C PRO A 215 -17.23 -6.85 20.79
N GLN A 216 -17.20 -7.35 22.02
CA GLN A 216 -16.05 -8.10 22.53
C GLN A 216 -15.71 -9.32 21.67
N SER A 217 -16.72 -10.00 21.12
CA SER A 217 -16.50 -11.13 20.20
C SER A 217 -15.72 -10.72 18.95
N PHE A 218 -16.01 -9.54 18.38
CA PHE A 218 -15.23 -9.02 17.27
C PHE A 218 -13.78 -8.76 17.67
N ILE A 219 -13.53 -8.15 18.83
CA ILE A 219 -12.18 -7.89 19.34
C ILE A 219 -11.40 -9.21 19.53
N ASP A 220 -12.04 -10.22 20.11
CA ASP A 220 -11.44 -11.53 20.36
C ASP A 220 -11.18 -12.30 19.04
N ASP A 221 -12.11 -12.26 18.10
CA ASP A 221 -11.98 -12.89 16.78
C ASP A 221 -10.87 -12.24 15.95
N GLN A 222 -10.74 -10.91 15.98
CA GLN A 222 -9.66 -10.19 15.29
C GLN A 222 -8.28 -10.50 15.92
N PHE A 223 -8.20 -10.66 17.24
CA PHE A 223 -6.97 -11.11 17.91
C PHE A 223 -6.58 -12.52 17.47
N ALA A 224 -7.52 -13.47 17.45
CA ALA A 224 -7.28 -14.83 16.98
C ALA A 224 -6.90 -14.87 15.48
N LEU A 225 -7.49 -13.99 14.67
CA LEU A 225 -7.16 -13.85 13.25
C LEU A 225 -5.71 -13.37 13.06
N GLN A 226 -5.28 -12.36 13.83
CA GLN A 226 -3.92 -11.83 13.75
C GLN A 226 -2.86 -12.88 14.08
N GLN A 227 -3.11 -13.78 15.03
CA GLN A 227 -2.18 -14.89 15.31
C GLN A 227 -1.90 -15.74 14.08
N LYS A 228 -2.93 -16.01 13.25
CA LYS A 228 -2.77 -16.77 12.00
C LYS A 228 -2.06 -15.96 10.92
N ILE A 229 -2.35 -14.66 10.83
CA ILE A 229 -1.71 -13.75 9.88
C ILE A 229 -0.20 -13.66 10.16
N LEU A 230 0.20 -13.39 11.40
CA LEU A 230 1.61 -13.28 11.79
C LEU A 230 2.36 -14.59 11.55
N ALA A 231 1.79 -15.74 11.91
CA ALA A 231 2.41 -17.04 11.67
C ALA A 231 2.66 -17.31 10.17
N ARG A 232 1.72 -16.90 9.29
CA ARG A 232 1.90 -17.04 7.84
C ARG A 232 2.91 -16.05 7.27
N MET A 233 2.93 -14.80 7.76
CA MET A 233 3.94 -13.80 7.38
C MET A 233 5.35 -14.29 7.76
N GLU A 234 5.52 -14.83 8.98
CA GLU A 234 6.77 -15.41 9.44
C GLU A 234 7.22 -16.60 8.60
N ALA A 235 6.30 -17.52 8.26
CA ALA A 235 6.59 -18.65 7.39
C ALA A 235 7.12 -18.22 6.02
N PHE A 236 6.64 -17.09 5.49
CA PHE A 236 7.15 -16.51 4.24
C PHE A 236 8.41 -15.64 4.42
N GLY A 237 8.91 -15.46 5.63
CA GLY A 237 10.04 -14.57 5.88
C GLY A 237 9.71 -13.08 5.73
N MET A 238 8.43 -12.71 5.83
CA MET A 238 8.01 -11.31 5.79
C MET A 238 8.35 -10.61 7.11
N MET A 239 8.59 -9.31 7.05
CA MET A 239 8.84 -8.41 8.18
C MET A 239 7.60 -7.54 8.41
N PRO A 240 6.62 -8.01 9.19
CA PRO A 240 5.39 -7.26 9.41
C PRO A 240 5.67 -5.95 10.17
N ALA A 241 5.13 -4.84 9.67
CA ALA A 241 5.09 -3.58 10.38
C ALA A 241 3.98 -3.63 11.44
N LEU A 242 4.38 -3.80 12.71
CA LEU A 242 3.47 -3.95 13.85
C LEU A 242 2.99 -2.58 14.35
N PRO A 243 1.81 -2.47 14.99
CA PRO A 243 1.39 -1.20 15.58
C PRO A 243 2.29 -0.79 16.75
N ALA A 244 2.34 0.51 17.02
CA ALA A 244 2.91 1.09 18.24
C ALA A 244 2.07 2.28 18.73
N PHE A 245 2.39 2.78 19.92
CA PHE A 245 1.64 3.86 20.55
C PHE A 245 1.85 5.20 19.85
N ALA A 246 0.75 5.78 19.36
CA ALA A 246 0.73 7.08 18.69
C ALA A 246 0.51 8.26 19.66
N GLY A 247 0.15 8.01 20.93
CA GLY A 247 -0.19 9.06 21.90
C GLY A 247 -1.67 9.18 22.23
N HIS A 248 -2.57 8.61 21.43
CA HIS A 248 -4.02 8.77 21.62
C HIS A 248 -4.53 7.91 22.78
N ILE A 249 -5.33 8.52 23.67
CA ILE A 249 -5.73 7.92 24.96
C ILE A 249 -7.24 8.08 25.21
N PRO A 250 -7.85 7.14 25.98
CA PRO A 250 -9.26 7.22 26.35
C PRO A 250 -9.50 8.32 27.40
N THR A 251 -10.73 8.86 27.43
CA THR A 251 -11.18 9.84 28.44
C THR A 251 -10.87 9.38 29.86
N LYS A 252 -11.06 8.09 30.14
CA LYS A 252 -10.86 7.52 31.46
C LYS A 252 -9.42 7.63 31.97
N LEU A 253 -8.43 7.61 31.05
CA LEU A 253 -7.02 7.79 31.45
C LEU A 253 -6.78 9.23 31.94
N VAL A 254 -7.42 10.22 31.32
CA VAL A 254 -7.31 11.64 31.73
C VAL A 254 -7.87 11.84 33.15
N GLU A 255 -8.97 11.15 33.49
CA GLU A 255 -9.56 11.20 34.84
C GLU A 255 -8.63 10.60 35.91
N LEU A 256 -7.97 9.49 35.59
CA LEU A 256 -7.09 8.76 36.53
C LEU A 256 -5.71 9.41 36.68
N TYR A 257 -5.25 10.13 35.65
CA TYR A 257 -3.95 10.80 35.63
C TYR A 257 -4.13 12.31 35.41
N PRO A 258 -4.75 13.06 36.35
CA PRO A 258 -5.10 14.47 36.17
C PRO A 258 -3.89 15.42 36.08
N GLN A 259 -2.68 14.92 36.40
CA GLN A 259 -1.42 15.67 36.27
C GLN A 259 -0.70 15.40 34.94
N ALA A 260 -1.17 14.42 34.15
CA ALA A 260 -0.60 14.16 32.84
C ALA A 260 -0.86 15.35 31.91
N LYS A 261 0.16 15.73 31.13
CA LYS A 261 0.01 16.72 30.08
C LYS A 261 -0.76 16.09 28.92
N VAL A 262 -1.96 16.59 28.67
CA VAL A 262 -2.83 16.10 27.62
C VAL A 262 -3.27 17.26 26.73
N VAL A 263 -3.32 17.01 25.43
CA VAL A 263 -3.88 17.89 24.42
C VAL A 263 -5.16 17.24 23.91
N ARG A 264 -6.17 18.04 23.59
CA ARG A 264 -7.36 17.55 22.89
C ARG A 264 -7.25 17.94 21.43
N SER A 265 -7.36 16.98 20.51
CA SER A 265 -7.28 17.28 19.08
C SER A 265 -8.46 18.13 18.62
N ASP A 266 -8.30 18.80 17.48
CA ASP A 266 -9.39 19.52 16.82
C ASP A 266 -10.42 18.53 16.25
N ALA A 267 -11.61 19.05 15.92
CA ALA A 267 -12.62 18.24 15.24
C ALA A 267 -12.15 17.87 13.82
N TRP A 268 -12.16 16.58 13.50
CA TRP A 268 -11.66 16.07 12.23
C TRP A 268 -12.80 15.83 11.21
N ALA A 269 -12.58 16.22 9.96
CA ALA A 269 -13.46 15.97 8.80
C ALA A 269 -14.97 16.21 9.01
N GLY A 270 -15.34 17.19 9.85
CA GLY A 270 -16.74 17.52 10.15
C GLY A 270 -17.46 16.58 11.13
N PHE A 271 -16.74 15.60 11.71
CA PHE A 271 -17.24 14.85 12.86
C PHE A 271 -17.51 15.79 14.04
N ARG A 272 -18.49 15.42 14.87
CA ARG A 272 -18.86 16.17 16.08
C ARG A 272 -18.61 15.31 17.30
N ALA A 273 -18.37 15.96 18.45
CA ALA A 273 -18.32 15.28 19.73
C ALA A 273 -19.61 14.42 19.93
N PRO A 274 -19.49 13.22 20.54
CA PRO A 274 -18.30 12.68 21.19
C PRO A 274 -17.33 11.91 20.26
N TYR A 275 -17.52 11.93 18.93
CA TYR A 275 -16.84 11.02 18.00
C TYR A 275 -15.53 11.53 17.39
N THR A 276 -14.98 12.61 17.92
CA THR A 276 -13.72 13.24 17.48
C THR A 276 -13.16 14.04 18.65
N GLN A 277 -12.15 14.89 18.42
CA GLN A 277 -11.44 15.63 19.48
C GLN A 277 -10.87 14.66 20.53
N VAL A 278 -10.14 13.66 20.04
CA VAL A 278 -9.52 12.60 20.83
C VAL A 278 -8.44 13.20 21.71
N TYR A 279 -8.31 12.68 22.94
CA TYR A 279 -7.23 13.08 23.81
C TYR A 279 -5.90 12.49 23.31
N LEU A 280 -4.90 13.36 23.20
CA LEU A 280 -3.52 13.04 22.88
C LEU A 280 -2.68 13.29 24.12
N LEU A 281 -2.05 12.24 24.64
CA LEU A 281 -1.01 12.37 25.67
C LEU A 281 0.17 13.14 25.07
N ASP A 282 0.58 14.23 25.70
CA ASP A 282 1.68 15.05 25.21
C ASP A 282 2.96 14.21 25.19
N PRO A 283 3.67 14.11 24.06
CA PRO A 283 4.91 13.33 23.95
C PRO A 283 6.02 13.74 24.94
N THR A 284 5.94 14.94 25.53
CA THR A 284 6.86 15.40 26.58
C THR A 284 6.49 14.94 27.99
N ASP A 285 5.35 14.28 28.16
CA ASP A 285 4.94 13.66 29.42
C ASP A 285 5.63 12.31 29.62
N ALA A 286 6.07 12.03 30.85
CA ALA A 286 6.73 10.76 31.17
C ALA A 286 5.80 9.55 30.98
N LEU A 287 4.48 9.74 31.10
CA LEU A 287 3.49 8.68 30.88
C LEU A 287 3.48 8.21 29.42
N PHE A 288 3.90 9.04 28.45
CA PHE A 288 3.90 8.69 27.02
C PHE A 288 4.80 7.48 26.75
N VAL A 289 6.06 7.55 27.21
CA VAL A 289 7.04 6.46 27.03
C VAL A 289 6.62 5.23 27.84
N GLN A 290 6.07 5.41 29.04
CA GLN A 290 5.60 4.30 29.88
C GLN A 290 4.46 3.52 29.21
N LEU A 291 3.46 4.22 28.68
CA LEU A 291 2.31 3.60 28.05
C LEU A 291 2.70 2.94 26.71
N GLY A 292 3.53 3.60 25.90
CA GLY A 292 4.04 3.01 24.66
C GLY A 292 4.87 1.74 24.90
N ALA A 293 5.76 1.76 25.90
CA ALA A 293 6.52 0.57 26.27
C ALA A 293 5.62 -0.55 26.84
N ALA A 294 4.58 -0.19 27.61
CA ALA A 294 3.61 -1.16 28.12
C ALA A 294 2.81 -1.81 26.99
N PHE A 295 2.37 -1.05 26.00
CA PHE A 295 1.69 -1.58 24.82
C PHE A 295 2.57 -2.59 24.10
N LEU A 296 3.82 -2.23 23.81
CA LEU A 296 4.72 -3.06 23.04
C LEU A 296 5.08 -4.37 23.76
N LYS A 297 5.37 -4.29 25.07
CA LYS A 297 5.56 -5.49 25.93
C LYS A 297 4.32 -6.39 25.93
N THR A 298 3.13 -5.78 26.01
CA THR A 298 1.86 -6.51 26.01
C THR A 298 1.61 -7.18 24.66
N TYR A 299 1.88 -6.50 23.55
CA TYR A 299 1.78 -7.06 22.20
C TYR A 299 2.67 -8.29 22.05
N GLN A 300 3.96 -8.16 22.38
CA GLN A 300 4.94 -9.23 22.28
C GLN A 300 4.56 -10.43 23.15
N ALA A 301 4.08 -10.20 24.37
CA ALA A 301 3.65 -11.26 25.28
C ALA A 301 2.39 -11.99 24.79
N MET A 302 1.38 -11.26 24.32
CA MET A 302 0.09 -11.84 23.90
C MET A 302 0.21 -12.61 22.58
N TYR A 303 0.94 -12.07 21.60
CA TYR A 303 1.13 -12.74 20.30
C TYR A 303 2.31 -13.71 20.29
N LYS A 304 3.22 -13.65 21.28
CA LYS A 304 4.51 -14.37 21.28
C LYS A 304 5.30 -14.10 20.00
N PHE A 305 5.25 -12.87 19.55
CA PHE A 305 5.79 -12.43 18.27
C PHE A 305 6.49 -11.08 18.44
N THR A 306 7.65 -10.94 17.81
CA THR A 306 8.43 -9.71 17.79
C THR A 306 8.79 -9.39 16.34
N ALA A 307 8.73 -8.12 15.98
CA ALA A 307 9.37 -7.59 14.78
C ALA A 307 10.32 -6.48 15.21
N HIS A 308 11.03 -5.88 14.27
CA HIS A 308 11.82 -4.67 14.51
C HIS A 308 11.23 -3.44 13.82
N VAL A 309 10.08 -3.58 13.16
CA VAL A 309 9.42 -2.49 12.44
C VAL A 309 8.09 -2.19 13.10
N TYR A 310 7.92 -0.94 13.51
CA TYR A 310 6.74 -0.47 14.20
C TYR A 310 6.15 0.74 13.50
N GLN A 311 4.89 0.64 13.11
CA GLN A 311 4.15 1.67 12.40
C GLN A 311 3.25 2.42 13.37
N THR A 312 3.37 3.75 13.40
CA THR A 312 2.51 4.64 14.20
C THR A 312 2.63 6.08 13.72
N ASP A 313 1.55 6.86 13.81
CA ASP A 313 1.51 8.27 13.40
C ASP A 313 0.71 9.11 14.41
N THR A 314 1.40 9.99 15.14
CA THR A 314 0.79 10.87 16.14
C THR A 314 -0.05 12.00 15.55
N TYR A 315 0.34 12.48 14.36
CA TYR A 315 -0.15 13.73 13.76
C TYR A 315 -0.74 13.51 12.36
N ASN A 316 -1.33 12.33 12.11
CA ASN A 316 -2.01 12.09 10.85
C ASN A 316 -3.23 13.03 10.70
N GLU A 317 -3.18 13.93 9.73
CA GLU A 317 -4.19 14.96 9.48
C GLU A 317 -4.53 15.84 10.70
N MET A 318 -3.58 15.99 11.61
CA MET A 318 -3.68 16.81 12.81
C MET A 318 -2.36 17.57 13.00
N ASP A 319 -2.42 18.81 13.48
CA ASP A 319 -1.21 19.59 13.71
C ASP A 319 -0.70 19.43 15.15
N PRO A 320 0.62 19.36 15.36
CA PRO A 320 1.20 19.46 16.69
C PRO A 320 0.80 20.76 17.40
N ARG A 321 0.60 20.69 18.72
CA ARG A 321 0.19 21.86 19.53
C ARG A 321 1.17 23.04 19.44
N LEU A 322 2.47 22.75 19.37
CA LEU A 322 3.54 23.74 19.31
C LEU A 322 4.41 23.47 18.09
N ASP A 323 4.90 24.55 17.48
CA ASP A 323 5.73 24.52 16.27
C ASP A 323 7.23 24.74 16.56
N THR A 324 7.59 24.89 17.83
CA THR A 324 8.98 25.14 18.24
C THR A 324 9.86 23.93 17.96
N ALA A 325 11.11 24.19 17.57
CA ALA A 325 12.10 23.14 17.30
C ALA A 325 12.25 22.14 18.46
N THR A 326 12.27 22.65 19.70
CA THR A 326 12.43 21.82 20.91
C THR A 326 11.25 20.87 21.11
N TYR A 327 10.02 21.33 20.89
CA TYR A 327 8.83 20.49 21.05
C TYR A 327 8.75 19.42 19.96
N LEU A 328 8.96 19.79 18.70
CA LEU A 328 8.94 18.84 17.58
C LEU A 328 10.01 17.75 17.75
N ALA A 329 11.21 18.14 18.15
CA ALA A 329 12.29 17.19 18.42
C ALA A 329 11.99 16.25 19.60
N ALA A 330 11.44 16.79 20.69
CA ALA A 330 11.04 15.98 21.84
C ALA A 330 9.91 15.01 21.48
N SER A 331 8.99 15.44 20.60
CA SER A 331 7.84 14.65 20.18
C SER A 331 8.22 13.39 19.41
N SER A 332 8.97 13.54 18.31
CA SER A 332 9.46 12.39 17.54
C SER A 332 10.38 11.48 18.36
N SER A 333 11.25 12.07 19.18
CA SER A 333 12.16 11.31 20.05
C SER A 333 11.40 10.46 21.07
N ALA A 334 10.27 10.94 21.59
CA ALA A 334 9.46 10.19 22.55
C ALA A 334 8.75 8.99 21.91
N VAL A 335 8.27 9.13 20.66
CA VAL A 335 7.70 8.03 19.88
C VAL A 335 8.72 6.91 19.72
N LEU A 336 9.90 7.22 19.16
CA LEU A 336 10.96 6.22 18.96
C LEU A 336 11.43 5.62 20.29
N ARG A 337 11.65 6.45 21.32
CA ARG A 337 12.09 5.98 22.64
C ARG A 337 11.09 5.03 23.28
N SER A 338 9.78 5.22 23.07
CA SER A 338 8.76 4.31 23.59
C SER A 338 8.90 2.89 23.04
N MET A 339 9.30 2.75 21.77
CA MET A 339 9.62 1.48 21.12
C MET A 339 10.96 0.93 21.62
N GLN A 340 12.01 1.76 21.61
CA GLN A 340 13.38 1.38 21.98
C GLN A 340 13.57 1.00 23.45
N THR A 341 12.63 1.38 24.30
CA THR A 341 12.57 0.92 25.71
C THR A 341 12.29 -0.59 25.80
N VAL A 342 11.74 -1.21 24.75
CA VAL A 342 11.40 -2.64 24.70
C VAL A 342 12.24 -3.36 23.66
N ASP A 343 12.44 -2.76 22.50
CA ASP A 343 13.22 -3.30 21.39
C ASP A 343 14.30 -2.32 20.97
N LYS A 344 15.54 -2.56 21.39
CA LYS A 344 16.68 -1.67 21.12
C LYS A 344 16.96 -1.47 19.62
N ASP A 345 16.51 -2.40 18.78
CA ASP A 345 16.72 -2.39 17.33
C ASP A 345 15.46 -1.88 16.58
N ALA A 346 14.50 -1.27 17.30
CA ALA A 346 13.26 -0.75 16.75
C ALA A 346 13.50 0.32 15.67
N VAL A 347 12.86 0.10 14.53
CA VAL A 347 12.72 1.04 13.42
C VAL A 347 11.29 1.53 13.38
N TRP A 348 11.13 2.85 13.46
CA TRP A 348 9.84 3.50 13.29
C TRP A 348 9.52 3.60 11.79
N LEU A 349 8.41 3.00 11.37
CA LEU A 349 7.81 3.19 10.05
C LEU A 349 6.74 4.28 10.13
N MET A 350 6.96 5.40 9.44
CA MET A 350 6.12 6.60 9.55
C MET A 350 5.45 6.95 8.23
N GLN A 351 4.17 7.34 8.23
CA GLN A 351 3.54 7.92 7.06
C GLN A 351 4.02 9.36 6.82
N GLY A 352 4.56 9.64 5.63
CA GLY A 352 4.98 11.00 5.24
C GLY A 352 3.81 11.94 4.89
N TRP A 353 2.56 11.46 4.90
CA TRP A 353 1.37 12.22 4.47
C TRP A 353 1.21 13.57 5.17
N LEU A 354 1.47 13.60 6.48
CA LEU A 354 1.31 14.81 7.28
C LEU A 354 2.14 15.99 6.74
N PHE A 355 3.31 15.72 6.15
CA PHE A 355 4.18 16.74 5.56
C PHE A 355 3.62 17.39 4.29
N SER A 356 2.66 16.74 3.62
CA SER A 356 1.99 17.27 2.43
C SER A 356 0.57 17.76 2.72
N PHE A 357 -0.03 17.33 3.84
CA PHE A 357 -1.43 17.59 4.16
C PHE A 357 -1.70 19.01 4.69
N SER A 358 -0.89 19.46 5.66
CA SER A 358 -1.12 20.73 6.37
C SER A 358 -0.05 21.77 6.06
N ARG A 359 -0.45 23.06 6.07
CA ARG A 359 0.48 24.21 5.98
C ARG A 359 1.37 24.35 7.21
N PHE A 360 1.07 23.63 8.30
CA PHE A 360 1.94 23.59 9.47
C PHE A 360 3.33 23.06 9.10
N TRP A 361 3.42 22.04 8.25
CA TRP A 361 4.69 21.38 7.95
C TRP A 361 5.51 22.11 6.89
N THR A 362 6.33 23.06 7.35
CA THR A 362 7.40 23.67 6.55
C THR A 362 8.66 22.81 6.59
N LEU A 363 9.56 22.93 5.61
CA LEU A 363 10.83 22.18 5.60
C LEU A 363 11.63 22.32 6.93
N PRO A 364 11.77 23.52 7.53
CA PRO A 364 12.43 23.63 8.83
C PRO A 364 11.72 22.86 9.96
N ARG A 365 10.38 22.85 9.99
CA ARG A 365 9.62 22.11 11.02
C ARG A 365 9.72 20.60 10.80
N MET A 366 9.71 20.15 9.55
CA MET A 366 9.99 18.75 9.21
C MET A 366 11.40 18.36 9.68
N GLU A 367 12.40 19.20 9.45
CA GLU A 367 13.78 18.96 9.88
C GLU A 367 13.87 18.88 11.40
N HIS A 368 13.25 19.81 12.13
CA HIS A 368 13.20 19.78 13.59
C HIS A 368 12.53 18.51 14.15
N TYR A 369 11.57 17.95 13.42
CA TYR A 369 10.89 16.73 13.82
C TYR A 369 11.72 15.48 13.50
N LEU A 370 12.37 15.41 12.34
CA LEU A 370 13.05 14.20 11.88
C LEU A 370 14.53 14.12 12.26
N ALA A 371 15.29 15.23 12.16
CA ALA A 371 16.73 15.25 12.39
C ALA A 371 17.22 14.72 13.76
N PRO A 372 16.45 14.77 14.86
CA PRO A 372 16.85 14.18 16.13
C PRO A 372 16.90 12.65 16.15
N LEU A 373 16.29 11.98 15.17
CA LEU A 373 16.21 10.53 15.10
C LEU A 373 17.49 9.94 14.47
N PRO A 374 17.96 8.77 14.91
CA PRO A 374 19.01 8.04 14.20
C PRO A 374 18.54 7.65 12.79
N TYR A 375 19.42 7.78 11.80
CA TYR A 375 19.09 7.54 10.39
C TYR A 375 18.56 6.12 10.13
N GLU A 376 19.11 5.13 10.83
CA GLU A 376 18.76 3.72 10.75
C GLU A 376 17.48 3.34 11.51
N SER A 377 16.96 4.23 12.35
CA SER A 377 15.80 3.96 13.22
C SER A 377 14.48 4.55 12.69
N LEU A 378 14.49 5.14 11.49
CA LEU A 378 13.30 5.69 10.85
C LEU A 378 13.27 5.32 9.37
N ILE A 379 12.13 4.77 8.94
CA ILE A 379 11.75 4.65 7.53
C ILE A 379 10.50 5.50 7.29
N VAL A 380 10.58 6.46 6.38
CA VAL A 380 9.44 7.29 5.97
C VAL A 380 8.78 6.67 4.73
N LEU A 381 7.49 6.40 4.80
CA LEU A 381 6.66 6.10 3.63
C LEU A 381 6.37 7.42 2.91
N ASP A 382 7.03 7.70 1.79
CA ASP A 382 6.67 8.84 0.93
C ASP A 382 5.33 8.54 0.24
N LEU A 383 4.25 8.81 0.96
CA LEU A 383 2.99 8.08 0.83
C LEU A 383 2.35 8.24 -0.55
N TYR A 384 2.57 9.38 -1.22
CA TYR A 384 1.97 9.76 -2.50
C TYR A 384 3.03 10.15 -3.55
N ALA A 385 4.14 9.40 -3.58
CA ALA A 385 5.33 9.75 -4.35
C ALA A 385 5.13 9.70 -5.87
N GLU A 386 4.10 9.02 -6.36
CA GLU A 386 3.76 8.98 -7.80
C GLU A 386 3.09 10.26 -8.31
N VAL A 387 2.63 11.14 -7.41
CA VAL A 387 2.04 12.43 -7.80
C VAL A 387 2.72 13.61 -7.12
N SER A 388 3.04 13.50 -5.83
CA SER A 388 3.62 14.59 -5.04
C SER A 388 4.76 14.06 -4.14
N PRO A 389 5.92 13.69 -4.74
CA PRO A 389 7.07 13.21 -3.99
C PRO A 389 7.60 14.27 -3.02
N MET A 390 7.68 13.91 -1.74
CA MET A 390 8.25 14.76 -0.70
C MET A 390 9.75 14.53 -0.53
N TRP A 391 10.26 13.35 -0.90
CA TRP A 391 11.68 12.99 -0.78
C TRP A 391 12.59 14.01 -1.51
N GLU A 392 12.19 14.49 -2.69
CA GLU A 392 12.98 15.47 -3.46
C GLU A 392 13.11 16.81 -2.73
N LYS A 393 11.98 17.32 -2.21
CA LYS A 393 11.91 18.64 -1.54
C LYS A 393 12.60 18.62 -0.18
N SER A 394 12.58 17.48 0.50
CA SER A 394 13.08 17.30 1.86
C SER A 394 14.53 16.79 1.93
N ARG A 395 15.22 16.65 0.79
CA ARG A 395 16.56 16.04 0.70
C ARG A 395 16.57 14.65 1.34
N GLU A 396 15.67 13.80 0.85
CA GLU A 396 15.45 12.43 1.35
C GLU A 396 15.08 12.42 2.83
N PHE A 397 14.07 13.22 3.21
CA PHE A 397 13.62 13.37 4.60
C PHE A 397 14.78 13.66 5.57
N PHE A 398 15.68 14.56 5.15
CA PHE A 398 16.91 14.90 5.86
C PHE A 398 17.83 13.68 6.06
N HIS A 399 18.02 12.91 4.99
CA HIS A 399 18.87 11.71 4.89
C HIS A 399 18.34 10.46 5.61
N HIS A 400 17.08 10.44 6.04
CA HIS A 400 16.47 9.24 6.62
C HIS A 400 16.05 8.25 5.53
N GLN A 401 15.99 6.97 5.91
CA GLN A 401 15.52 5.94 5.00
C GLN A 401 14.06 6.20 4.59
N TRP A 402 13.72 5.87 3.35
CA TRP A 402 12.37 6.10 2.84
C TRP A 402 11.97 5.09 1.75
N ILE A 403 10.67 4.92 1.59
CA ILE A 403 10.07 4.02 0.60
C ILE A 403 9.22 4.84 -0.37
N TYR A 404 9.49 4.68 -1.67
CA TYR A 404 8.66 5.25 -2.73
C TYR A 404 7.32 4.55 -2.75
N CYS A 405 6.23 5.24 -2.39
CA CYS A 405 4.91 4.61 -2.33
C CYS A 405 3.99 5.09 -3.45
N VAL A 406 3.20 4.17 -3.97
CA VAL A 406 2.08 4.44 -4.89
C VAL A 406 0.78 4.46 -4.08
N LEU A 407 0.22 5.65 -3.86
CA LEU A 407 -1.05 5.84 -3.15
C LEU A 407 -2.21 5.45 -4.06
N HIS A 408 -2.31 6.13 -5.20
CA HIS A 408 -3.24 5.90 -6.31
C HIS A 408 -4.75 6.00 -5.98
N ASN A 409 -5.26 5.23 -5.02
CA ASN A 409 -6.67 5.16 -4.66
C ASN A 409 -6.97 5.82 -3.30
N PHE A 410 -8.09 6.54 -3.27
CA PHE A 410 -8.64 7.19 -2.09
C PHE A 410 -10.08 6.68 -1.84
N GLY A 411 -10.36 6.30 -0.61
CA GLY A 411 -11.66 5.85 -0.12
C GLY A 411 -12.16 4.51 -0.66
N GLY A 412 -11.33 3.73 -1.36
CA GLY A 412 -11.79 2.55 -2.10
C GLY A 412 -12.70 2.91 -3.28
N SER A 413 -12.61 4.16 -3.79
CA SER A 413 -13.48 4.62 -4.87
C SER A 413 -13.19 3.86 -6.16
N LEU A 414 -14.25 3.48 -6.88
CA LEU A 414 -14.14 2.89 -8.23
C LEU A 414 -14.04 3.97 -9.31
N GLY A 415 -13.39 3.61 -10.41
CA GLY A 415 -13.05 4.48 -11.54
C GLY A 415 -11.76 4.01 -12.19
N MET A 416 -11.74 3.92 -13.53
CA MET A 416 -10.54 3.53 -14.27
C MET A 416 -9.61 4.73 -14.38
N ARG A 417 -8.43 4.64 -13.76
CA ARG A 417 -7.39 5.65 -13.86
C ARG A 417 -6.03 5.05 -13.52
N GLY A 418 -4.96 5.58 -14.10
CA GLY A 418 -3.60 5.36 -13.64
C GLY A 418 -2.59 6.21 -14.41
N ASP A 419 -1.35 6.15 -13.95
CA ASP A 419 -0.19 6.77 -14.61
C ASP A 419 0.90 5.71 -14.75
N LEU A 420 0.72 4.80 -15.71
CA LEU A 420 1.62 3.67 -15.90
C LEU A 420 3.03 4.12 -16.31
N GLU A 421 3.15 5.20 -17.07
CA GLU A 421 4.43 5.75 -17.52
C GLU A 421 5.25 6.29 -16.33
N THR A 422 4.63 7.04 -15.42
CA THR A 422 5.33 7.48 -14.19
C THR A 422 5.69 6.29 -13.31
N VAL A 423 4.76 5.36 -13.06
CA VAL A 423 5.04 4.18 -12.22
C VAL A 423 6.16 3.32 -12.80
N ALA A 424 6.23 3.16 -14.12
CA ALA A 424 7.26 2.35 -14.80
C ALA A 424 8.67 2.94 -14.76
N ALA A 425 8.82 4.24 -14.43
CA ALA A 425 10.10 4.94 -14.56
C ALA A 425 10.55 5.68 -13.29
N ALA A 426 9.62 6.26 -12.52
CA ALA A 426 9.93 7.10 -11.38
C ALA A 426 10.62 6.38 -10.22
N PRO A 427 10.21 5.17 -9.81
CA PRO A 427 10.91 4.44 -8.74
C PRO A 427 12.37 4.10 -9.12
N VAL A 428 12.61 3.72 -10.37
CA VAL A 428 13.96 3.41 -10.88
C VAL A 428 14.83 4.66 -10.91
N ARG A 429 14.28 5.80 -11.37
CA ARG A 429 14.97 7.08 -11.33
C ARG A 429 15.30 7.49 -9.91
N ALA A 430 14.34 7.39 -8.98
CA ALA A 430 14.58 7.71 -7.58
C ALA A 430 15.71 6.85 -7.01
N ASN A 431 15.68 5.53 -7.22
CA ASN A 431 16.70 4.62 -6.71
C ASN A 431 18.10 4.87 -7.29
N SER A 432 18.22 5.45 -8.50
CA SER A 432 19.53 5.73 -9.11
C SER A 432 20.18 7.03 -8.65
N ILE A 433 19.42 7.94 -8.03
CA ILE A 433 19.91 9.25 -7.59
C ILE A 433 19.81 9.46 -6.07
N ALA A 434 18.89 8.76 -5.41
CA ALA A 434 18.72 8.76 -3.96
C ALA A 434 19.78 7.88 -3.28
N ARG A 435 20.09 8.19 -2.03
CA ARG A 435 21.01 7.40 -1.20
C ARG A 435 20.32 6.62 -0.09
N ALA A 436 19.13 7.04 0.30
CA ALA A 436 18.38 6.51 1.42
C ALA A 436 17.04 5.89 0.99
N MET A 437 16.80 5.74 -0.31
CA MET A 437 15.65 4.97 -0.80
C MET A 437 15.89 3.48 -0.52
N VAL A 438 15.03 2.87 0.29
CA VAL A 438 15.15 1.47 0.72
C VAL A 438 14.02 0.57 0.20
N GLY A 439 13.11 1.10 -0.61
CA GLY A 439 12.06 0.27 -1.17
C GLY A 439 11.08 0.99 -2.09
N VAL A 440 10.21 0.17 -2.67
CA VAL A 440 9.00 0.61 -3.38
C VAL A 440 7.79 -0.05 -2.72
N GLY A 441 6.68 0.65 -2.58
CA GLY A 441 5.52 0.12 -1.88
C GLY A 441 4.19 0.60 -2.41
N LEU A 442 3.11 -0.02 -1.91
CA LEU A 442 1.75 0.42 -2.18
C LEU A 442 1.08 0.91 -0.90
N THR A 443 0.42 2.06 -1.00
CA THR A 443 -0.20 2.78 0.11
C THR A 443 -1.64 3.15 -0.21
N MET A 444 -2.31 2.44 -1.10
CA MET A 444 -3.69 2.71 -1.48
C MET A 444 -4.67 2.61 -0.32
N GLU A 445 -5.64 3.53 -0.25
CA GLU A 445 -6.65 3.47 0.80
C GLU A 445 -7.59 2.27 0.65
N GLY A 446 -7.88 1.83 -0.58
CA GLY A 446 -8.67 0.63 -0.84
C GLY A 446 -8.15 -0.19 -2.02
N ILE A 447 -8.38 -1.51 -1.98
CA ILE A 447 -7.99 -2.47 -3.01
C ILE A 447 -9.19 -2.93 -3.86
N PHE A 448 -9.00 -3.89 -4.77
CA PHE A 448 -10.00 -4.39 -5.73
C PHE A 448 -10.39 -3.40 -6.84
N GLN A 449 -9.41 -2.70 -7.42
CA GLN A 449 -9.58 -1.88 -8.62
C GLN A 449 -8.25 -1.69 -9.34
N ASN A 450 -8.27 -1.30 -10.63
CA ASN A 450 -7.09 -0.89 -11.42
C ASN A 450 -5.86 -1.82 -11.29
N TYR A 451 -6.08 -3.13 -11.38
CA TYR A 451 -5.08 -4.19 -11.12
C TYR A 451 -3.73 -3.97 -11.81
N VAL A 452 -3.73 -3.48 -13.06
CA VAL A 452 -2.52 -3.22 -13.85
C VAL A 452 -1.57 -2.20 -13.18
N VAL A 453 -2.11 -1.20 -12.48
CA VAL A 453 -1.31 -0.17 -11.79
C VAL A 453 -0.53 -0.80 -10.65
N TYR A 454 -1.19 -1.64 -9.85
CA TYR A 454 -0.59 -2.26 -8.68
C TYR A 454 0.34 -3.41 -9.04
N ASP A 455 0.00 -4.20 -10.06
CA ASP A 455 0.90 -5.24 -10.58
C ASP A 455 2.21 -4.62 -11.11
N LEU A 456 2.13 -3.51 -11.85
CA LEU A 456 3.31 -2.78 -12.32
C LEU A 456 4.12 -2.20 -11.15
N ALA A 457 3.48 -1.52 -10.20
CA ALA A 457 4.18 -0.96 -9.05
C ALA A 457 4.90 -2.03 -8.21
N LEU A 458 4.33 -3.23 -8.07
CA LEU A 458 4.97 -4.38 -7.40
C LEU A 458 6.04 -5.08 -8.25
N HIS A 459 6.08 -4.82 -9.55
CA HIS A 459 7.18 -5.23 -10.41
C HIS A 459 8.42 -4.33 -10.24
N MET A 460 8.23 -3.04 -9.97
CA MET A 460 9.32 -2.06 -9.89
C MET A 460 10.44 -2.33 -8.85
N PRO A 461 10.21 -2.95 -7.68
CA PRO A 461 11.30 -3.36 -6.78
C PRO A 461 12.32 -4.31 -7.43
N TRP A 462 11.98 -4.96 -8.54
CA TRP A 462 12.81 -5.93 -9.26
C TRP A 462 13.31 -5.42 -10.61
N ALA A 463 12.91 -4.21 -11.02
CA ALA A 463 13.21 -3.65 -12.33
C ALA A 463 14.52 -2.83 -12.28
N PRO A 464 15.62 -3.26 -12.94
CA PRO A 464 16.89 -2.52 -12.93
C PRO A 464 16.88 -1.27 -13.82
N ALA A 465 15.87 -1.12 -14.66
CA ALA A 465 15.69 0.00 -15.59
C ALA A 465 14.21 0.32 -15.75
N ALA A 466 13.90 1.47 -16.35
CA ALA A 466 12.53 1.85 -16.66
C ALA A 466 11.86 0.78 -17.55
N VAL A 467 10.61 0.45 -17.23
CA VAL A 467 9.86 -0.61 -17.89
C VAL A 467 9.15 -0.04 -19.13
N ASN A 468 9.16 -0.79 -20.23
CA ASN A 468 8.38 -0.44 -21.42
C ASN A 468 6.89 -0.72 -21.15
N VAL A 469 6.09 0.33 -20.95
CA VAL A 469 4.66 0.19 -20.59
C VAL A 469 3.87 -0.55 -21.67
N THR A 470 4.14 -0.30 -22.95
CA THR A 470 3.45 -1.00 -24.05
C THR A 470 3.65 -2.51 -23.97
N GLN A 471 4.90 -2.95 -23.82
CA GLN A 471 5.23 -4.37 -23.68
C GLN A 471 4.64 -4.94 -22.39
N TYR A 472 4.75 -4.21 -21.27
CA TYR A 472 4.26 -4.65 -19.98
C TYR A 472 2.75 -4.91 -19.99
N VAL A 473 1.96 -3.98 -20.56
CA VAL A 473 0.51 -4.10 -20.65
C VAL A 473 0.11 -5.25 -21.58
N HIS A 474 0.83 -5.45 -22.68
CA HIS A 474 0.61 -6.62 -23.54
C HIS A 474 0.82 -7.94 -22.77
N GLU A 475 1.94 -8.07 -22.04
CA GLU A 475 2.23 -9.26 -21.23
C GLU A 475 1.23 -9.43 -20.07
N PHE A 476 0.77 -8.33 -19.48
CA PHE A 476 -0.25 -8.33 -18.43
C PHE A 476 -1.56 -8.89 -18.96
N ALA A 477 -2.08 -8.36 -20.07
CA ALA A 477 -3.33 -8.81 -20.68
C ALA A 477 -3.26 -10.28 -21.11
N LEU A 478 -2.13 -10.68 -21.72
CA LEU A 478 -1.90 -12.06 -22.12
C LEU A 478 -1.97 -13.02 -20.93
N ALA A 479 -1.24 -12.72 -19.85
CA ALA A 479 -1.21 -13.57 -18.66
C ALA A 479 -2.52 -13.51 -17.86
N ARG A 480 -3.33 -12.47 -18.02
CA ARG A 480 -4.59 -12.31 -17.28
C ARG A 480 -5.72 -13.16 -17.83
N TYR A 481 -5.83 -13.32 -19.15
CA TYR A 481 -6.95 -14.03 -19.79
C TYR A 481 -6.56 -15.31 -20.51
N ASN A 482 -5.25 -15.56 -20.69
CA ASN A 482 -4.73 -16.72 -21.41
C ASN A 482 -5.44 -16.98 -22.77
N VAL A 483 -5.64 -15.92 -23.55
CA VAL A 483 -6.43 -15.97 -24.80
C VAL A 483 -5.82 -16.99 -25.79
N VAL A 484 -6.61 -18.01 -26.14
CA VAL A 484 -6.28 -19.02 -27.14
C VAL A 484 -6.82 -18.56 -28.50
N GLY A 485 -5.96 -18.41 -29.51
CA GLY A 485 -6.36 -18.00 -30.85
C GLY A 485 -6.07 -16.52 -31.13
N ASP A 486 -7.03 -15.80 -31.71
CA ASP A 486 -6.87 -14.40 -32.11
C ASP A 486 -6.92 -13.45 -30.89
N ARG A 487 -5.83 -12.74 -30.66
CA ARG A 487 -5.63 -11.82 -29.53
C ARG A 487 -5.83 -10.36 -29.91
N THR A 488 -6.07 -10.08 -31.20
CA THR A 488 -6.08 -8.73 -31.77
C THR A 488 -7.04 -7.81 -31.04
N PHE A 489 -8.24 -8.28 -30.69
CA PHE A 489 -9.24 -7.48 -29.99
C PHE A 489 -8.77 -7.06 -28.60
N VAL A 490 -8.29 -8.00 -27.79
CA VAL A 490 -7.79 -7.76 -26.44
C VAL A 490 -6.58 -6.83 -26.45
N GLU A 491 -5.62 -7.09 -27.34
CA GLU A 491 -4.41 -6.26 -27.47
C GLU A 491 -4.74 -4.82 -27.86
N ARG A 492 -5.66 -4.64 -28.81
CA ARG A 492 -6.13 -3.30 -29.21
C ARG A 492 -6.86 -2.60 -28.07
N ALA A 493 -7.74 -3.31 -27.35
CA ALA A 493 -8.49 -2.73 -26.24
C ALA A 493 -7.55 -2.25 -25.13
N TRP A 494 -6.61 -3.09 -24.72
CA TRP A 494 -5.62 -2.73 -23.71
C TRP A 494 -4.68 -1.62 -24.17
N ASN A 495 -4.34 -1.54 -25.46
CA ASN A 495 -3.61 -0.39 -25.97
C ASN A 495 -4.43 0.90 -25.86
N VAL A 496 -5.74 0.87 -26.16
CA VAL A 496 -6.62 2.03 -25.99
C VAL A 496 -6.69 2.45 -24.52
N LEU A 497 -6.88 1.50 -23.58
CA LEU A 497 -6.91 1.79 -22.14
C LEU A 497 -5.58 2.38 -21.66
N ARG A 498 -4.45 1.78 -22.09
CA ARG A 498 -3.09 2.23 -21.77
C ARG A 498 -2.84 3.68 -22.18
N THR A 499 -3.30 4.09 -23.36
CA THR A 499 -3.12 5.46 -23.88
C THR A 499 -4.25 6.43 -23.52
N SER A 500 -5.16 6.03 -22.63
CA SER A 500 -6.29 6.86 -22.18
C SER A 500 -6.34 6.92 -20.66
N VAL A 501 -7.20 6.14 -20.02
CA VAL A 501 -7.40 6.14 -18.56
C VAL A 501 -6.13 5.81 -17.78
N TYR A 502 -5.18 5.06 -18.37
CA TYR A 502 -3.92 4.67 -17.73
C TYR A 502 -2.69 5.52 -18.12
N ASP A 503 -2.87 6.63 -18.85
CA ASP A 503 -1.85 7.65 -19.15
C ASP A 503 -2.26 9.03 -18.59
N VAL A 504 -2.96 9.04 -17.45
CA VAL A 504 -3.42 10.27 -16.79
C VAL A 504 -2.33 10.76 -15.84
N ARG A 505 -1.36 11.49 -16.39
CA ARG A 505 -0.10 11.77 -15.69
C ARG A 505 -0.21 12.70 -14.50
N ASN A 506 0.41 12.31 -13.38
CA ASN A 506 0.54 13.09 -12.14
C ASN A 506 -0.78 13.74 -11.67
N ALA A 507 -1.92 13.08 -11.89
CA ALA A 507 -3.21 13.63 -11.54
C ALA A 507 -3.45 13.58 -10.02
N TYR A 508 -3.54 14.76 -9.42
CA TYR A 508 -3.81 14.92 -7.99
C TYR A 508 -5.22 14.45 -7.61
N GLY A 509 -5.29 13.70 -6.52
CA GLY A 509 -6.52 13.19 -5.95
C GLY A 509 -6.88 11.77 -6.37
N GLY A 510 -8.10 11.35 -6.01
CA GLY A 510 -8.65 10.04 -6.34
C GLY A 510 -9.00 9.85 -7.82
N VAL A 511 -9.44 8.65 -8.14
CA VAL A 511 -10.00 8.31 -9.45
C VAL A 511 -11.23 9.19 -9.76
N THR A 512 -11.56 9.36 -11.04
CA THR A 512 -12.75 10.11 -11.45
C THR A 512 -14.00 9.42 -10.89
N LYS A 513 -14.74 10.13 -10.04
CA LYS A 513 -15.97 9.65 -9.42
C LYS A 513 -17.11 9.62 -10.40
N ASP A 514 -17.83 8.50 -10.37
CA ASP A 514 -19.14 8.41 -11.00
C ASP A 514 -20.13 9.37 -10.29
N ILE A 515 -20.77 10.24 -11.08
CA ILE A 515 -21.75 11.19 -10.57
C ILE A 515 -23.02 10.51 -10.02
N VAL A 516 -23.30 9.26 -10.43
CA VAL A 516 -24.39 8.44 -9.86
C VAL A 516 -24.17 8.18 -8.36
N CYS A 517 -22.91 8.13 -7.92
CA CYS A 517 -22.57 7.93 -6.50
C CYS A 517 -22.64 9.22 -5.67
N LEU A 518 -23.01 10.36 -6.26
CA LEU A 518 -23.08 11.66 -5.59
C LEU A 518 -24.53 12.05 -5.30
N ARG A 519 -24.74 12.87 -4.26
CA ARG A 519 -26.06 13.46 -4.02
C ARG A 519 -26.42 14.40 -5.18
N PRO A 520 -27.58 14.22 -5.85
CA PRO A 520 -27.97 15.06 -6.98
C PRO A 520 -28.00 16.55 -6.62
N ARG A 521 -27.32 17.35 -7.43
CA ARG A 521 -27.33 18.83 -7.39
C ARG A 521 -26.81 19.42 -8.70
N TRP A 522 -26.93 20.72 -8.88
CA TRP A 522 -26.23 21.43 -9.94
C TRP A 522 -24.73 21.56 -9.62
N HIS A 523 -23.91 21.72 -10.66
CA HIS A 523 -22.46 21.89 -10.56
C HIS A 523 -21.74 20.67 -9.94
N LEU A 524 -22.11 19.46 -10.39
CA LEU A 524 -21.42 18.24 -10.01
C LEU A 524 -20.07 18.07 -10.71
N VAL A 525 -19.84 18.71 -11.86
CA VAL A 525 -18.56 18.63 -12.61
C VAL A 525 -17.49 19.49 -11.92
N HIS A 526 -16.40 18.86 -11.48
CA HIS A 526 -15.24 19.55 -10.91
C HIS A 526 -13.96 18.72 -11.01
N SER A 527 -12.82 19.41 -10.87
CA SER A 527 -11.47 18.86 -11.06
C SER A 527 -10.64 18.78 -9.77
N SER A 528 -11.26 19.05 -8.61
CA SER A 528 -10.63 18.98 -7.27
C SER A 528 -10.33 17.54 -6.82
N PHE A 529 -9.81 17.37 -5.59
CA PHE A 529 -9.26 16.11 -5.02
C PHE A 529 -10.05 14.81 -5.25
N MET A 530 -11.37 14.84 -5.36
CA MET A 530 -12.16 13.69 -5.80
C MET A 530 -12.92 14.07 -7.07
N PRO A 531 -12.25 14.14 -8.23
CA PRO A 531 -12.77 14.81 -9.41
C PRO A 531 -13.95 14.03 -9.99
N THR A 532 -14.85 14.72 -10.65
CA THR A 532 -15.91 14.16 -11.52
C THR A 532 -15.68 14.52 -12.98
N GLU A 533 -14.86 15.54 -13.25
CA GLU A 533 -14.40 15.87 -14.60
C GLU A 533 -13.61 14.69 -15.19
N LEU A 534 -13.94 14.30 -16.44
CA LEU A 534 -13.19 13.27 -17.15
C LEU A 534 -11.78 13.78 -17.46
N ARG A 535 -10.79 12.93 -17.20
CA ARG A 535 -9.38 13.18 -17.56
C ARG A 535 -8.98 12.48 -18.86
N HIS A 536 -9.92 11.82 -19.52
CA HIS A 536 -9.76 11.08 -20.75
C HIS A 536 -10.91 11.37 -21.71
N ASP A 537 -10.74 10.98 -22.98
CA ASP A 537 -11.82 11.02 -23.96
C ASP A 537 -12.75 9.81 -23.75
N PRO A 538 -14.05 10.00 -23.46
CA PRO A 538 -14.98 8.89 -23.22
C PRO A 538 -15.12 7.95 -24.42
N ARG A 539 -14.84 8.42 -25.65
CA ARG A 539 -14.86 7.59 -26.86
C ARG A 539 -13.79 6.50 -26.83
N HIS A 540 -12.69 6.70 -26.12
CA HIS A 540 -11.68 5.66 -25.94
C HIS A 540 -12.22 4.51 -25.07
N ILE A 541 -13.01 4.81 -24.04
CA ILE A 541 -13.61 3.76 -23.19
C ILE A 541 -14.71 3.02 -23.94
N GLN A 542 -15.53 3.72 -24.71
CA GLN A 542 -16.46 3.08 -25.64
C GLN A 542 -15.74 2.17 -26.64
N SER A 543 -14.63 2.64 -27.24
CA SER A 543 -13.85 1.82 -28.17
C SER A 543 -13.26 0.58 -27.50
N ALA A 544 -12.73 0.70 -26.28
CA ALA A 544 -12.22 -0.43 -25.52
C ALA A 544 -13.34 -1.42 -25.17
N TRP A 545 -14.53 -0.92 -24.82
CA TRP A 545 -15.72 -1.73 -24.55
C TRP A 545 -16.14 -2.55 -25.78
N GLU A 546 -16.29 -1.91 -26.93
CA GLU A 546 -16.62 -2.57 -28.21
C GLU A 546 -15.58 -3.64 -28.58
N LEU A 547 -14.29 -3.36 -28.33
CA LEU A 547 -13.21 -4.32 -28.58
C LEU A 547 -13.28 -5.52 -27.63
N PHE A 548 -13.62 -5.34 -26.34
CA PHE A 548 -13.82 -6.48 -25.43
C PHE A 548 -15.04 -7.32 -25.83
N LEU A 549 -16.14 -6.70 -26.26
CA LEU A 549 -17.30 -7.43 -26.78
C LEU A 549 -16.93 -8.23 -28.04
N GLY A 550 -16.18 -7.63 -28.97
CA GLY A 550 -15.65 -8.31 -30.15
C GLY A 550 -14.69 -9.45 -29.81
N ALA A 551 -13.93 -9.35 -28.71
CA ALA A 551 -13.10 -10.45 -28.23
C ALA A 551 -13.93 -11.67 -27.80
N VAL A 552 -15.09 -11.46 -27.16
CA VAL A 552 -16.02 -12.54 -26.81
C VAL A 552 -16.60 -13.19 -28.07
N GLU A 553 -16.98 -12.40 -29.08
CA GLU A 553 -17.49 -12.93 -30.35
C GLU A 553 -16.43 -13.78 -31.08
N ALA A 554 -15.17 -13.32 -31.08
CA ALA A 554 -14.05 -14.02 -31.70
C ALA A 554 -13.58 -15.24 -30.90
N SER A 555 -13.73 -15.21 -29.57
CA SER A 555 -13.30 -16.26 -28.65
C SER A 555 -14.34 -16.49 -27.53
N PRO A 556 -15.42 -17.26 -27.80
CA PRO A 556 -16.54 -17.42 -26.87
C PRO A 556 -16.18 -18.00 -25.49
N SER A 557 -15.01 -18.63 -25.33
CA SER A 557 -14.54 -19.10 -24.02
C SER A 557 -14.31 -17.96 -23.03
N LEU A 558 -14.04 -16.74 -23.51
CA LEU A 558 -13.82 -15.55 -22.66
C LEU A 558 -15.07 -15.14 -21.87
N GLU A 559 -16.28 -15.53 -22.32
CA GLU A 559 -17.51 -15.31 -21.56
C GLU A 559 -17.52 -16.05 -20.21
N ARG A 560 -16.72 -17.11 -20.08
CA ARG A 560 -16.62 -17.93 -18.86
C ARG A 560 -15.31 -17.70 -18.10
N ASP A 561 -14.51 -16.75 -18.55
CA ASP A 561 -13.27 -16.39 -17.90
C ASP A 561 -13.55 -15.28 -16.86
N ASP A 562 -13.36 -15.60 -15.58
CA ASP A 562 -13.71 -14.69 -14.49
C ASP A 562 -12.89 -13.39 -14.53
N ALA A 563 -11.60 -13.46 -14.89
CA ALA A 563 -10.74 -12.28 -14.97
C ALA A 563 -11.11 -11.37 -16.15
N PHE A 564 -11.44 -11.96 -17.29
CA PHE A 564 -11.93 -11.24 -18.47
C PHE A 564 -13.29 -10.59 -18.20
N THR A 565 -14.24 -11.35 -17.66
CA THR A 565 -15.59 -10.84 -17.35
C THR A 565 -15.55 -9.75 -16.29
N HIS A 566 -14.66 -9.86 -15.29
CA HIS A 566 -14.39 -8.79 -14.32
C HIS A 566 -14.00 -7.49 -15.02
N ASP A 567 -13.02 -7.53 -15.92
CA ASP A 567 -12.54 -6.33 -16.62
C ASP A 567 -13.56 -5.79 -17.62
N LEU A 568 -14.29 -6.67 -18.33
CA LEU A 568 -15.41 -6.26 -19.19
C LEU A 568 -16.48 -5.51 -18.38
N ILE A 569 -16.80 -5.97 -17.16
CA ILE A 569 -17.74 -5.29 -16.26
C ILE A 569 -17.20 -3.93 -15.82
N ASP A 570 -15.93 -3.81 -15.44
CA ASP A 570 -15.36 -2.52 -15.03
C ASP A 570 -15.29 -1.52 -16.19
N ILE A 571 -14.95 -1.99 -17.40
CA ILE A 571 -14.97 -1.17 -18.62
C ILE A 571 -16.41 -0.73 -18.96
N THR A 572 -17.39 -1.64 -18.85
CA THR A 572 -18.80 -1.31 -19.06
C THR A 572 -19.27 -0.26 -18.04
N ARG A 573 -18.96 -0.46 -16.76
CA ARG A 573 -19.24 0.51 -15.70
C ARG A 573 -18.61 1.87 -16.01
N GLN A 574 -17.36 1.89 -16.47
CA GLN A 574 -16.68 3.14 -16.83
C GLN A 574 -17.35 3.83 -18.04
N ALA A 575 -17.69 3.08 -19.09
CA ALA A 575 -18.38 3.63 -20.26
C ALA A 575 -19.74 4.25 -19.87
N MET A 576 -20.51 3.57 -19.02
CA MET A 576 -21.78 4.09 -18.50
C MET A 576 -21.58 5.34 -17.64
N SER A 577 -20.58 5.33 -16.75
CA SER A 577 -20.26 6.49 -15.90
C SER A 577 -19.88 7.72 -16.72
N ASP A 578 -19.05 7.53 -17.75
CA ASP A 578 -18.64 8.57 -18.68
C ASP A 578 -19.84 9.13 -19.46
N GLY A 579 -20.70 8.24 -19.99
CA GLY A 579 -21.91 8.61 -20.73
C GLY A 579 -22.90 9.41 -19.88
N ILE A 580 -23.16 8.96 -18.65
CA ILE A 580 -24.05 9.67 -17.70
C ILE A 580 -23.53 11.08 -17.40
N LEU A 581 -22.22 11.26 -17.25
CA LEU A 581 -21.63 12.58 -17.08
C LEU A 581 -21.82 13.46 -18.32
N LYS A 582 -21.68 12.92 -19.53
CA LYS A 582 -21.94 13.68 -20.78
C LYS A 582 -23.42 14.05 -20.94
N ALA A 583 -24.33 13.17 -20.56
CA ALA A 583 -25.76 13.48 -20.50
C ALA A 583 -26.03 14.59 -19.48
N TYR A 584 -25.39 14.54 -18.31
CA TYR A 584 -25.50 15.59 -17.29
C TYR A 584 -24.98 16.95 -17.77
N GLU A 585 -23.81 17.01 -18.42
CA GLU A 585 -23.27 18.25 -19.01
C GLU A 585 -24.22 18.85 -20.05
N SER A 586 -24.83 17.99 -20.88
CA SER A 586 -25.84 18.38 -21.87
C SER A 586 -27.09 18.93 -21.20
N LEU A 587 -27.57 18.28 -20.14
CA LEU A 587 -28.71 18.72 -19.34
C LEU A 587 -28.46 20.08 -18.69
N GLN A 588 -27.29 20.26 -18.06
CA GLN A 588 -26.89 21.54 -17.48
C GLN A 588 -26.86 22.65 -18.53
N THR A 589 -26.35 22.36 -19.73
CA THR A 589 -26.29 23.31 -20.83
C THR A 589 -27.68 23.69 -21.32
N LEU A 590 -28.57 22.72 -21.50
CA LEU A 590 -29.94 22.92 -21.94
C LEU A 590 -30.76 23.75 -20.93
N VAL A 591 -30.74 23.35 -19.65
CA VAL A 591 -31.47 24.05 -18.58
C VAL A 591 -30.89 25.45 -18.34
N GLY A 592 -29.56 25.60 -18.43
CA GLY A 592 -28.88 26.88 -18.25
C GLY A 592 -29.21 27.93 -19.30
N ARG A 593 -29.66 27.53 -20.51
CA ARG A 593 -30.13 28.46 -21.55
C ARG A 593 -31.49 29.08 -21.26
N GLY A 594 -32.26 28.47 -20.35
CA GLY A 594 -33.65 28.85 -20.05
C GLY A 594 -34.64 28.40 -21.13
N GLY A 595 -35.88 28.11 -20.74
CA GLY A 595 -36.95 27.78 -21.69
C GLY A 595 -36.93 26.34 -22.25
N ALA A 596 -36.11 25.45 -21.69
CA ALA A 596 -36.06 24.04 -22.08
C ALA A 596 -37.41 23.34 -21.86
N THR A 597 -37.94 22.71 -22.92
CA THR A 597 -39.14 21.89 -22.86
C THR A 597 -38.83 20.51 -22.27
N LEU A 598 -39.85 19.85 -21.71
CA LEU A 598 -39.71 18.48 -21.21
C LEU A 598 -39.28 17.51 -22.33
N ALA A 599 -39.73 17.74 -23.56
CA ALA A 599 -39.35 16.94 -24.72
C ALA A 599 -37.84 17.06 -25.04
N GLU A 600 -37.29 18.28 -25.00
CA GLU A 600 -35.85 18.49 -25.19
C GLU A 600 -35.02 17.84 -24.09
N VAL A 601 -35.52 17.87 -22.84
CA VAL A 601 -34.85 17.19 -21.71
C VAL A 601 -34.86 15.68 -21.89
N SER A 602 -36.00 15.10 -22.25
CA SER A 602 -36.13 13.65 -22.50
C SER A 602 -35.34 13.15 -23.72
N ALA A 603 -35.04 14.01 -24.69
CA ALA A 603 -34.25 13.64 -25.86
C ALA A 603 -32.75 13.42 -25.54
N ILE A 604 -32.23 13.99 -24.45
CA ILE A 604 -30.82 13.85 -24.06
C ILE A 604 -30.46 12.37 -23.83
N GLU A 605 -31.35 11.60 -23.19
CA GLU A 605 -31.19 10.17 -22.92
C GLU A 605 -31.06 9.32 -24.20
N SER A 606 -31.53 9.82 -25.35
CA SER A 606 -31.49 9.08 -26.62
C SER A 606 -30.23 9.34 -27.45
N SER A 607 -29.37 10.27 -27.02
CA SER A 607 -28.26 10.82 -27.82
C SER A 607 -26.86 10.58 -27.27
N THR A 608 -26.79 10.02 -26.06
CA THR A 608 -25.58 9.66 -25.30
C THR A 608 -25.60 8.19 -24.98
#